data_AF-A0A2H9MUI5-F1
#
_entry.id   AF-A0A2H9MUI5-F1
#
_cell.length_a   1.000
_cell.length_b   1.000
_cell.length_c   1.000
_cell.angle_alpha   90.00
_cell.angle_beta   90.00
_cell.angle_gamma   90.00
#
_symmetry.space_group_name_H-M   'P 1'
#
loop_
_entity.id
_entity.type
_entity.pdbx_description
1 polymer ?
#
loop_
_entity_poly.entity_id
_entity_poly.type
_entity_poly.pdbx_seq_one_letter_code
_entity_poly.pdbx_strand_id
1 'polypeptide(L)' 'ATPEVTSISEVTGRFDIIVNVQTKNLEVLHSIVIEKLGKIDGIINTETFVELQKTDKDPVYSVV' A
#
# COMPACT_ATOMS: atom_id res chain seq x y z
N ALA A 1 10.49 -3.80 -11.92
CA ALA A 1 9.90 -2.54 -11.44
C ALA A 1 8.40 -2.74 -11.24
N THR A 2 7.82 -2.18 -10.18
CA THR A 2 6.41 -2.33 -9.82
C THR A 2 5.71 -0.96 -9.95
N PRO A 3 5.32 -0.55 -11.17
CA PRO A 3 4.76 0.78 -11.43
C PRO A 3 3.41 1.03 -10.72
N GLU A 4 2.76 -0.03 -10.25
CA GLU A 4 1.50 0.06 -9.53
C GLU A 4 1.69 0.63 -8.12
N VAL A 5 2.91 0.59 -7.57
CA VAL A 5 3.25 1.22 -6.29
C VAL A 5 3.42 2.72 -6.50
N THR A 6 2.52 3.51 -5.92
CA THR A 6 2.50 4.97 -6.05
C THR A 6 3.20 5.68 -4.90
N SER A 7 3.32 5.04 -3.74
CA SER A 7 4.12 5.54 -2.62
C SER A 7 4.60 4.42 -1.73
N ILE A 8 5.72 4.67 -1.04
CA ILE A 8 6.31 3.79 -0.04
C ILE A 8 6.65 4.64 1.18
N SER A 9 6.35 4.13 2.36
CA SER A 9 6.67 4.80 3.63
C SER A 9 7.11 3.76 4.65
N GLU A 10 8.31 3.96 5.20
CA GLU A 10 8.74 3.24 6.40
C GLU A 10 7.97 3.80 7.59
N VAL A 11 7.47 2.92 8.45
CA VAL A 11 6.69 3.33 9.61
C VAL A 11 7.15 2.59 10.84
N THR A 12 7.02 3.24 11.99
CA THR A 12 7.24 2.59 13.28
C THR A 12 5.94 1.95 13.77
N GLY A 13 5.94 0.65 14.11
CA GLY A 13 4.76 0.00 14.70
C GLY A 13 4.63 -1.48 14.32
N ARG A 14 3.38 -1.93 14.11
CA ARG A 14 3.06 -3.32 13.72
C ARG A 14 3.52 -3.66 12.30
N PHE A 15 3.60 -2.66 11.44
CA PHE A 15 4.09 -2.79 10.07
C PHE A 15 5.44 -2.10 9.99
N ASP A 16 6.37 -2.64 9.19
CA ASP A 16 7.64 -1.98 8.90
C ASP A 16 7.48 -0.96 7.76
N ILE A 17 6.63 -1.30 6.78
CA ILE A 17 6.44 -0.51 5.55
C ILE A 17 4.95 -0.47 5.20
N ILE A 18 4.47 0.71 4.81
CA ILE A 18 3.19 0.90 4.14
C ILE A 18 3.44 1.28 2.67
N VAL A 19 2.77 0.58 1.76
CA VAL A 19 2.81 0.86 0.33
C VAL A 19 1.41 1.20 -0.17
N ASN A 20 1.30 2.21 -1.01
CA ASN A 20 0.07 2.48 -1.75
C ASN A 20 0.19 1.88 -3.14
N VAL A 21 -0.82 1.09 -3.51
CA VAL A 21 -0.88 0.39 -4.81
C VAL A 21 -2.16 0.81 -5.53
N GLN A 22 -2.02 1.29 -6.76
CA GLN A 22 -3.15 1.62 -7.63
C GLN A 22 -3.28 0.60 -8.75
N THR A 23 -4.47 0.02 -8.88
CA THR A 23 -4.78 -1.00 -9.88
C THR A 23 -6.14 -0.75 -10.50
N LYS A 24 -6.42 -1.42 -11.62
CA LYS A 24 -7.70 -1.28 -12.34
C LYS A 24 -8.83 -2.09 -11.71
N ASN A 25 -8.51 -3.19 -11.03
CA ASN A 25 -9.46 -4.12 -10.42
C ASN A 25 -8.79 -4.99 -9.34
N LEU A 26 -9.61 -5.75 -8.64
CA LEU A 26 -9.20 -6.57 -7.50
C LEU A 26 -8.35 -7.78 -7.92
N GLU A 27 -8.59 -8.34 -9.10
CA GLU A 27 -7.81 -9.46 -9.63
C GLU A 27 -6.36 -9.05 -9.90
N VAL A 28 -6.15 -7.87 -10.48
CA VAL A 28 -4.81 -7.32 -10.70
C VAL A 28 -4.14 -6.98 -9.37
N LEU A 29 -4.88 -6.45 -8.39
CA LEU A 29 -4.35 -6.20 -7.04
C LEU A 29 -3.86 -7.50 -6.39
N HIS A 30 -4.66 -8.55 -6.42
CA HIS A 30 -4.29 -9.86 -5.90
C HIS A 30 -3.00 -10.38 -6.56
N SER A 31 -2.91 -10.30 -7.89
CA SER A 31 -1.70 -10.72 -8.61
C SER A 31 -0.48 -9.91 -8.20
N ILE A 32 -0.59 -8.59 -8.03
CA ILE A 32 0.54 -7.75 -7.59
C ILE A 32 0.96 -8.10 -6.17
N VAL A 33 0.00 -8.27 -5.25
CA VAL A 33 0.31 -8.56 -3.84
C VAL A 33 0.98 -9.93 -3.70
N ILE A 34 0.48 -10.97 -4.36
CA ILE A 34 1.02 -12.33 -4.18
C ILE A 34 2.22 -12.59 -5.08
N GLU A 35 2.12 -12.27 -6.37
CA GLU A 35 3.13 -12.68 -7.35
C GLU A 35 4.30 -11.70 -7.45
N LYS A 36 4.09 -10.43 -7.10
CA LYS A 36 5.16 -9.43 -7.10
C LYS A 36 5.65 -9.13 -5.69
N LEU A 37 4.81 -8.58 -4.83
CA LEU A 37 5.22 -8.13 -3.50
C LEU A 37 5.57 -9.30 -2.58
N GLY A 38 4.70 -10.31 -2.47
CA GLY A 38 4.91 -11.48 -1.61
C GLY A 38 6.11 -12.35 -1.99
N LYS A 39 6.72 -12.14 -3.17
CA LYS A 39 7.95 -12.84 -3.60
C LYS A 39 9.22 -12.01 -3.41
N ILE A 40 9.12 -10.78 -2.90
CA ILE A 40 10.30 -9.96 -2.60
C ILE A 40 11.02 -10.57 -1.39
N ASP A 41 12.31 -10.82 -1.53
CA ASP A 41 13.13 -11.32 -0.44
C ASP A 41 13.11 -10.35 0.76
N GLY A 42 12.93 -10.90 1.96
CA GLY A 42 12.73 -10.12 3.18
C GLY A 42 11.27 -9.74 3.50
N ILE A 43 10.31 -9.90 2.58
CA ILE A 43 8.89 -9.76 2.92
C ILE A 43 8.41 -11.03 3.61
N ILE A 44 8.12 -10.93 4.91
CA ILE A 44 7.66 -12.05 5.73
C ILE A 44 6.14 -12.23 5.59
N ASN A 45 5.39 -11.14 5.64
CA ASN A 45 3.93 -11.12 5.54
C ASN A 45 3.46 -9.81 4.93
N THR A 46 2.29 -9.83 4.30
CA THR A 46 1.61 -8.64 3.78
C THR A 46 0.16 -8.61 4.24
N GLU A 47 -0.34 -7.45 4.64
CA GLU A 47 -1.76 -7.22 4.93
C GLU A 47 -2.28 -6.15 3.96
N THR A 48 -3.38 -6.45 3.26
CA THR A 48 -3.92 -5.57 2.21
C THR A 48 -5.22 -4.94 2.67
N PHE A 49 -5.26 -3.61 2.66
CA PHE A 49 -6.46 -2.83 2.95
C PHE A 49 -7.02 -2.27 1.65
N VAL A 50 -8.15 -2.80 1.20
CA VAL A 50 -8.79 -2.37 -0.05
C VAL A 50 -9.59 -1.08 0.22
N GLU A 51 -9.23 -0.01 -0.48
CA GLU A 51 -10.00 1.24 -0.45
C GLU A 51 -11.34 1.03 -1.18
N LEU A 52 -12.45 1.04 -0.43
CA LEU A 52 -13.80 0.93 -1.00
C LEU A 52 -14.36 2.29 -1.45
N GLN A 53 -13.91 3.37 -0.79
CA GLN A 53 -14.31 4.74 -1.08
C GLN A 53 -13.15 5.68 -0.74
N LYS A 54 -12.71 6.45 -1.72
CA LYS A 54 -11.74 7.53 -1.51
C LYS A 54 -12.44 8.70 -0.83
N THR A 55 -11.97 9.08 0.35
CA THR A 55 -12.38 10.31 1.02
C THR A 55 -11.18 11.23 1.09
N ASP A 56 -11.27 12.39 0.44
CA ASP A 56 -10.27 13.43 0.61
C ASP A 56 -10.54 14.12 1.95
N LYS A 57 -9.60 13.95 2.89
CA LYS A 57 -9.59 14.70 4.14
C LYS A 57 -8.55 15.79 3.99
N ASP A 58 -8.99 17.04 3.89
CA ASP A 58 -8.07 18.18 3.91
C ASP A 58 -7.21 18.09 5.17
N PRO A 59 -5.87 18.07 5.04
CA PRO A 59 -5.00 18.04 6.19
C PRO A 59 -5.19 19.34 6.97
N VAL A 60 -5.91 19.27 8.09
CA VAL A 60 -6.05 20.38 9.02
C VAL A 60 -4.74 20.46 9.81
N TYR A 61 -3.78 21.19 9.25
CA TYR A 61 -2.59 21.57 10.01
C TYR A 61 -3.01 22.61 11.04
N SER A 62 -3.01 22.25 12.32
CA SER A 62 -3.12 23.25 13.38
C SER A 62 -1.87 24.12 13.33
N VAL A 63 -2.02 25.34 12.82
CA VAL A 63 -0.98 26.37 12.95
C VAL A 63 -1.00 26.79 14.42
N VAL A 64 0.05 26.41 15.14
CA VAL A 64 0.33 26.89 16.50
C VAL A 64 0.67 28.37 16.51
#